data_AF-A0A3C1CI98-F1
#
_entry.id   AF-A0A3C1CI98-F1
#
_cell.length_a   1.000
_cell.length_b   1.000
_cell.length_c   1.000
_cell.angle_alpha   90.00
_cell.angle_beta   90.00
_cell.angle_gamma   90.00
#
_symmetry.space_group_name_H-M   'P 1'
#
loop_
_entity.id
_entity.type
_entity.pdbx_description
1 polymer ?
#
loop_
_entity_poly.entity_id
_entity_poly.type
_entity_poly.pdbx_seq_one_letter_code
_entity_poly.pdbx_strand_id
1 'polypeptide(L)'
;MARPEGTDDESVPKLTLGQRILTALPNLQRQPHPPAMRATSTRGGPTPTPRNGTSADVDGDVVRPDAVIGATGSSASGTRLRDVFLKPPAGATTAKSDAYADMSVADLRQAMKYLDERERGIPLLIGPLLAVLDIVLTVVTLHTNPPVGHKHHADPGSILALGIGSAVVALLVVVAALSRRRSFTIFALLFAGYGGGLVTMVPAWVVAGWLFIRFNRMQKVVVARTGGPAAARQAAAKRRAERSQPRPRLGRKEKTPEPTGPAANKRYTPPKA
;
A
#
# COMPACT_ATOMS: atom_id res chain seq x y z
N MET A 1 45.97 51.22 -16.62
CA MET A 1 44.77 51.25 -15.77
C MET A 1 43.62 50.65 -16.54
N ALA A 2 43.27 49.40 -16.25
CA ALA A 2 42.17 48.69 -16.91
C ALA A 2 41.23 48.13 -15.82
N ARG A 3 39.94 48.46 -15.92
CA ARG A 3 38.85 47.93 -15.08
C ARG A 3 38.49 46.51 -15.54
N PRO A 4 38.31 45.55 -14.63
CA PRO A 4 37.59 44.32 -14.96
C PRO A 4 36.08 44.54 -14.79
N GLU A 5 35.33 44.39 -15.89
CA GLU A 5 33.87 44.22 -15.94
C GLU A 5 33.53 42.72 -16.03
N GLY A 6 32.49 42.33 -15.28
CA GLY A 6 31.52 41.29 -15.66
C GLY A 6 31.97 39.83 -15.53
N THR A 7 31.17 38.88 -15.09
CA THR A 7 29.73 38.83 -14.82
C THR A 7 29.50 37.68 -13.85
N ASP A 8 28.84 37.96 -12.73
CA ASP A 8 28.36 36.95 -11.80
C ASP A 8 27.16 36.24 -12.45
N ASP A 9 27.43 35.10 -13.11
CA ASP A 9 26.38 34.15 -13.48
C ASP A 9 25.87 33.49 -12.19
N GLU A 10 24.90 34.16 -11.57
CA GLU A 10 24.10 33.67 -10.46
C GLU A 10 23.34 32.42 -10.92
N SER A 11 24.01 31.27 -10.83
CA SER A 11 23.45 29.98 -11.18
C SER A 11 22.34 29.64 -10.19
N VAL A 12 21.10 29.96 -10.56
CA VAL A 12 19.91 29.57 -9.80
C VAL A 12 19.99 28.06 -9.55
N PRO A 13 20.02 27.60 -8.29
CA PRO A 13 20.19 26.19 -7.98
C PRO A 13 19.06 25.39 -8.64
N LYS A 14 19.44 24.49 -9.55
CA LYS A 14 18.50 23.57 -10.20
C LYS A 14 17.87 22.70 -9.11
N LEU A 15 16.67 23.08 -8.68
CA LEU A 15 15.82 22.29 -7.79
C LEU A 15 15.77 20.85 -8.32
N THR A 16 16.10 19.91 -7.45
CA THR A 16 16.11 18.48 -7.78
C THR A 16 14.74 18.05 -8.29
N LEU A 17 14.69 17.02 -9.15
CA LEU A 17 13.45 16.51 -9.73
C LEU A 17 12.37 16.26 -8.65
N GLY A 18 12.77 15.82 -7.46
CA GLY A 18 11.90 15.63 -6.30
C GLY A 18 11.27 16.93 -5.76
N GLN A 19 12.04 18.03 -5.68
CA GLN A 19 11.50 19.32 -5.27
C GLN A 19 10.50 19.88 -6.30
N ARG A 20 10.77 19.70 -7.59
CA ARG A 20 9.84 20.12 -8.65
C ARG A 20 8.50 19.38 -8.58
N ILE A 21 8.54 18.08 -8.25
CA ILE A 21 7.32 17.27 -8.05
C ILE A 21 6.58 17.71 -6.79
N LEU A 22 7.27 18.02 -5.70
CA LEU A 22 6.64 18.50 -4.46
C LEU A 22 6.02 19.89 -4.61
N THR A 23 6.61 20.78 -5.40
CA THR A 23 6.04 22.11 -5.69
C THR A 23 4.90 22.08 -6.71
N ALA A 24 4.83 21.03 -7.55
CA ALA A 24 3.77 20.86 -8.55
C ALA A 24 2.52 20.17 -8.00
N LEU A 25 2.55 19.66 -6.76
CA LEU A 25 1.37 19.07 -6.13
C LEU A 25 0.41 20.19 -5.72
N PRO A 26 -0.83 20.23 -6.26
CA PRO A 26 -1.83 21.20 -5.85
C PRO A 26 -2.06 21.06 -4.35
N ASN A 27 -1.93 22.18 -3.66
CA ASN A 27 -1.87 22.32 -2.21
C ASN A 27 -2.96 21.48 -1.51
N LEU A 28 -2.62 20.25 -1.11
CA LEU A 28 -3.49 19.34 -0.35
C LEU A 28 -3.56 19.73 1.15
N GLN A 29 -3.16 20.96 1.49
CA GLN A 29 -3.53 21.59 2.76
C GLN A 29 -5.05 21.68 2.83
N ARG A 30 -5.68 20.59 3.27
CA ARG A 30 -7.03 20.60 3.83
C ARG A 30 -7.05 21.71 4.85
N GLN A 31 -7.83 22.76 4.56
CA GLN A 31 -8.22 23.73 5.56
C GLN A 31 -8.79 22.96 6.76
N PRO A 32 -8.32 23.22 8.00
CA PRO A 32 -8.93 22.64 9.18
C PRO A 32 -10.39 23.07 9.21
N HIS A 33 -11.29 22.08 9.13
CA HIS A 33 -12.72 22.30 9.23
C HIS A 33 -13.00 22.89 10.62
N PRO A 34 -13.62 24.09 10.73
CA PRO A 34 -13.97 24.64 12.03
C PRO A 34 -14.93 23.67 12.74
N PRO A 35 -14.80 23.50 14.07
CA PRO A 35 -15.66 22.62 14.84
C PRO A 35 -17.12 23.08 14.70
N ALA A 36 -17.97 22.17 14.24
CA ALA A 36 -19.41 22.39 14.15
C ALA A 36 -19.94 22.79 15.55
N MET A 37 -20.39 24.03 15.67
CA MET A 37 -21.08 24.50 16.87
C MET A 37 -22.34 23.65 17.06
N ARG A 38 -22.36 22.96 18.19
CA ARG A 38 -23.46 22.10 18.64
C ARG A 38 -24.63 23.00 19.00
N ALA A 39 -25.60 23.14 18.10
CA ALA A 39 -26.85 23.84 18.37
C ALA A 39 -27.63 23.09 19.45
N THR A 40 -27.74 23.71 20.62
CA THR A 40 -28.62 23.30 21.71
C THR A 40 -30.05 23.60 21.29
N SER A 41 -30.74 22.62 20.71
CA SER A 41 -32.17 22.75 20.38
C SER A 41 -33.02 22.43 21.59
N THR A 42 -33.70 23.47 22.06
CA THR A 42 -34.76 23.50 23.05
C THR A 42 -35.99 22.67 22.66
N ARG A 43 -36.41 21.83 23.61
CA ARG A 43 -37.76 21.39 23.98
C ARG A 43 -38.96 22.05 23.26
N GLY A 44 -39.87 21.22 22.72
CA GLY A 44 -41.31 21.51 22.67
C GLY A 44 -42.07 20.99 21.44
N GLY A 45 -43.10 20.15 21.64
CA GLY A 45 -44.26 20.07 20.74
C GLY A 45 -44.58 18.69 20.11
N PRO A 46 -45.83 18.18 20.22
CA PRO A 46 -46.23 16.86 19.74
C PRO A 46 -46.74 16.83 18.27
N THR A 47 -46.82 15.60 17.77
CA THR A 47 -47.32 15.02 16.50
C THR A 47 -48.48 15.76 15.81
N PRO A 48 -48.61 15.64 14.46
CA PRO A 48 -49.41 14.53 13.91
C PRO A 48 -48.85 13.87 12.62
N THR A 49 -49.18 12.59 12.47
CA THR A 49 -49.18 11.80 11.21
C THR A 49 -50.06 12.47 10.15
N PRO A 50 -49.81 12.28 8.82
CA PRO A 50 -50.41 11.10 8.14
C PRO A 50 -49.73 10.60 6.84
N ARG A 51 -50.21 9.41 6.44
CA ARG A 51 -50.63 9.00 5.09
C ARG A 51 -49.65 8.28 4.14
N ASN A 52 -49.92 6.98 4.02
CA ASN A 52 -49.69 6.13 2.85
C ASN A 52 -50.34 6.68 1.57
N GLY A 53 -49.62 6.58 0.45
CA GLY A 53 -50.11 6.54 -0.93
C GLY A 53 -48.96 5.99 -1.79
N THR A 54 -48.93 4.71 -2.17
CA THR A 54 -49.49 4.08 -3.38
C THR A 54 -49.26 4.82 -4.70
N SER A 55 -48.59 4.09 -5.62
CA SER A 55 -48.66 4.14 -7.10
C SER A 55 -48.06 5.36 -7.82
N ALA A 56 -47.07 5.10 -8.66
CA ALA A 56 -47.12 5.42 -10.08
C ALA A 56 -45.94 4.78 -10.80
N ASP A 57 -46.26 3.96 -11.78
CA ASP A 57 -45.39 3.57 -12.90
C ASP A 57 -44.70 4.81 -13.48
N VAL A 58 -43.40 4.71 -13.72
CA VAL A 58 -42.71 5.57 -14.67
C VAL A 58 -42.08 4.64 -15.70
N ASP A 59 -42.92 4.33 -16.67
CA ASP A 59 -42.54 3.90 -18.01
C ASP A 59 -41.77 5.07 -18.65
N GLY A 60 -40.54 4.79 -19.08
CA GLY A 60 -39.52 5.81 -19.36
C GLY A 60 -38.64 5.42 -20.53
N ASP A 61 -39.32 5.18 -21.64
CA ASP A 61 -38.97 5.50 -23.03
C ASP A 61 -37.51 5.38 -23.49
N VAL A 62 -37.34 4.44 -24.43
CA VAL A 62 -36.12 4.12 -25.15
C VAL A 62 -35.95 5.14 -26.27
N VAL A 63 -35.13 6.17 -26.03
CA VAL A 63 -34.66 7.05 -27.11
C VAL A 63 -33.39 6.46 -27.72
N ARG A 64 -33.57 5.80 -28.86
CA ARG A 64 -32.52 5.62 -29.88
C ARG A 64 -32.31 6.94 -30.63
N PRO A 65 -31.08 7.45 -30.75
CA PRO A 65 -30.71 8.30 -31.86
C PRO A 65 -29.94 7.48 -32.90
N ASP A 66 -30.66 7.04 -33.94
CA ASP A 66 -30.04 6.75 -35.23
C ASP A 66 -29.71 8.07 -35.95
N ALA A 67 -28.48 8.13 -36.48
CA ALA A 67 -27.99 8.81 -37.70
C ALA A 67 -28.56 10.21 -38.02
N VAL A 68 -27.77 11.26 -38.25
CA VAL A 68 -26.88 11.48 -39.41
C VAL A 68 -26.26 12.88 -39.18
N ILE A 69 -24.97 13.06 -39.43
CA ILE A 69 -24.39 14.07 -40.36
C ILE A 69 -22.87 13.88 -40.36
N GLY A 70 -22.32 13.63 -41.55
CA GLY A 70 -20.90 13.41 -41.78
C GLY A 70 -20.08 14.69 -41.71
N ALA A 71 -18.83 14.52 -41.25
CA ALA A 71 -17.73 15.39 -41.62
C ALA A 71 -16.64 14.49 -42.23
N THR A 72 -16.56 14.56 -43.55
CA THR A 72 -15.43 14.16 -44.37
C THR A 72 -14.18 14.92 -43.93
N GLY A 73 -13.11 14.21 -43.57
CA GLY A 73 -11.80 14.83 -43.44
C GLY A 73 -10.84 14.16 -42.45
N SER A 74 -9.95 13.31 -42.99
CA SER A 74 -8.53 13.24 -42.60
C SER A 74 -8.19 12.97 -41.12
N SER A 75 -8.07 11.69 -40.74
CA SER A 75 -6.93 11.14 -39.97
C SER A 75 -7.12 9.65 -39.67
N ALA A 76 -7.01 8.80 -40.68
CA ALA A 76 -7.16 7.35 -40.56
C ALA A 76 -5.87 6.61 -40.11
N SER A 77 -4.87 7.30 -39.56
CA SER A 77 -3.57 6.69 -39.21
C SER A 77 -3.33 6.51 -37.70
N GLY A 78 -4.19 7.03 -36.81
CA GLY A 78 -3.91 7.05 -35.37
C GLY A 78 -4.52 5.91 -34.54
N THR A 79 -5.60 5.28 -35.02
CA THR A 79 -6.43 4.39 -34.19
C THR A 79 -6.00 2.93 -34.23
N ARG A 80 -5.34 2.49 -35.33
CA ARG A 80 -4.96 1.08 -35.51
C ARG A 80 -3.80 0.62 -34.61
N LEU A 81 -2.93 1.53 -34.16
CA LEU A 81 -1.84 1.16 -33.23
C LEU A 81 -2.33 1.01 -31.78
N ARG A 82 -3.39 1.72 -31.37
CA ARG A 82 -3.96 1.57 -30.03
C ARG A 82 -4.73 0.27 -29.86
N ASP A 83 -5.47 -0.17 -30.89
CA ASP A 83 -6.21 -1.43 -30.83
C ASP A 83 -5.30 -2.66 -30.88
N VAL A 84 -4.12 -2.58 -31.51
CA VAL A 84 -3.14 -3.68 -31.50
C VAL A 84 -2.45 -3.82 -30.14
N PHE A 85 -2.28 -2.73 -29.37
CA PHE A 85 -1.70 -2.79 -28.03
C PHE A 85 -2.72 -3.06 -26.91
N LEU A 86 -4.01 -2.74 -27.11
CA LEU A 86 -5.05 -2.84 -26.08
C LEU A 86 -6.00 -4.03 -26.25
N LYS A 87 -5.97 -4.72 -27.40
CA LYS A 87 -6.78 -5.92 -27.62
C LYS A 87 -5.94 -7.18 -27.35
N PRO A 88 -6.02 -7.78 -26.15
CA PRO A 88 -5.42 -9.09 -25.95
C PRO A 88 -6.00 -10.07 -26.97
N PRO A 89 -5.17 -10.92 -27.61
CA PRO A 89 -5.64 -11.83 -28.64
C PRO A 89 -6.79 -12.69 -28.09
N ALA A 90 -7.94 -12.59 -28.74
CA ALA A 90 -9.11 -13.39 -28.45
C ALA A 90 -8.87 -14.80 -28.99
N GLY A 91 -8.15 -15.60 -28.21
CA GLY A 91 -7.86 -16.99 -28.56
C GLY A 91 -6.56 -17.44 -27.92
N ALA A 92 -6.67 -18.47 -27.07
CA ALA A 92 -5.55 -19.17 -26.44
C ALA A 92 -4.80 -18.43 -25.31
N THR A 93 -5.53 -17.87 -24.34
CA THR A 93 -5.10 -18.14 -22.97
C THR A 93 -5.66 -19.51 -22.60
N THR A 94 -4.92 -20.59 -22.88
CA THR A 94 -4.95 -21.72 -21.96
C THR A 94 -4.58 -21.14 -20.62
N ALA A 95 -5.58 -20.74 -19.84
CA ALA A 95 -5.38 -20.20 -18.51
C ALA A 95 -4.64 -21.30 -17.77
N LYS A 96 -3.31 -21.16 -17.65
CA LYS A 96 -2.51 -22.06 -16.82
C LYS A 96 -3.26 -22.11 -15.51
N SER A 97 -3.76 -23.30 -15.16
CA SER A 97 -4.52 -23.49 -13.93
C SER A 97 -3.75 -22.78 -12.84
N ASP A 98 -4.39 -21.78 -12.23
CA ASP A 98 -3.69 -20.98 -11.24
C ASP A 98 -3.30 -21.97 -10.14
N ALA A 99 -2.01 -22.13 -9.86
CA ALA A 99 -1.51 -23.16 -8.94
C ALA A 99 -2.09 -23.04 -7.52
N TYR A 100 -2.81 -21.95 -7.27
CA TYR A 100 -3.48 -21.60 -6.02
C TYR A 100 -5.01 -21.77 -6.07
N ALA A 101 -5.59 -22.15 -7.22
CA ALA A 101 -7.03 -22.28 -7.41
C ALA A 101 -7.64 -23.35 -6.49
N ASP A 102 -6.92 -24.44 -6.21
CA ASP A 102 -7.44 -25.54 -5.40
C ASP A 102 -7.04 -25.44 -3.92
N MET A 103 -6.14 -24.50 -3.57
CA MET A 103 -5.60 -24.38 -2.22
C MET A 103 -6.57 -23.64 -1.29
N SER A 104 -6.76 -24.10 -0.04
CA SER A 104 -7.68 -23.43 0.89
C SER A 104 -7.15 -22.04 1.33
N VAL A 105 -8.04 -21.18 1.85
CA VAL A 105 -7.63 -19.83 2.34
C VAL A 105 -6.68 -19.94 3.54
N ALA A 106 -6.82 -20.97 4.36
CA ALA A 106 -5.93 -21.23 5.49
C ALA A 106 -4.53 -21.60 5.01
N ASP A 107 -4.45 -22.50 4.03
CA ASP A 107 -3.18 -22.95 3.42
C ASP A 107 -2.49 -21.80 2.68
N LEU A 108 -3.25 -20.96 1.97
CA LEU A 108 -2.71 -19.77 1.32
C LEU A 108 -2.08 -18.78 2.32
N ARG A 109 -2.73 -18.54 3.46
CA ARG A 109 -2.18 -17.68 4.52
C ARG A 109 -0.90 -18.27 5.12
N GLN A 110 -0.85 -19.59 5.27
CA GLN A 110 0.34 -20.29 5.73
C GLN A 110 1.47 -20.21 4.70
N ALA A 111 1.18 -20.45 3.43
CA ALA A 111 2.11 -20.36 2.30
C ALA A 111 2.60 -18.92 2.02
N MET A 112 1.83 -17.92 2.42
CA MET A 112 2.26 -16.52 2.40
C MET A 112 3.25 -16.20 3.53
N LYS A 113 3.11 -16.85 4.69
CA LYS A 113 3.95 -16.63 5.86
C LYS A 113 5.28 -17.36 5.74
N TYR A 114 5.25 -18.58 5.20
CA TYR A 114 6.42 -19.46 5.11
C TYR A 114 6.84 -19.74 3.67
N LEU A 115 8.15 -19.89 3.45
CA LEU A 115 8.70 -20.41 2.20
C LEU A 115 8.41 -21.90 2.08
N ASP A 116 8.00 -22.32 0.89
CA ASP A 116 7.88 -23.72 0.50
C ASP A 116 9.28 -24.35 0.39
N GLU A 117 9.43 -25.65 0.63
CA GLU A 117 10.72 -26.36 0.60
C GLU A 117 11.43 -26.20 -0.75
N ARG A 118 10.69 -26.17 -1.86
CA ARG A 118 11.24 -25.91 -3.20
C ARG A 118 11.76 -24.48 -3.35
N GLU A 119 11.07 -23.50 -2.77
CA GLU A 119 11.50 -22.11 -2.80
C GLU A 119 12.70 -21.89 -1.90
N ARG A 120 12.80 -22.63 -0.79
CA ARG A 120 13.89 -22.53 0.18
C ARG A 120 15.23 -22.96 -0.40
N GLY A 121 15.24 -23.91 -1.32
CA GLY A 121 16.47 -24.34 -2.00
C GLY A 121 17.16 -23.20 -2.75
N ILE A 122 16.39 -22.28 -3.34
CA ILE A 122 16.92 -21.18 -4.16
C ILE A 122 17.80 -20.21 -3.33
N PRO A 123 17.30 -19.52 -2.28
CA PRO A 123 18.13 -18.62 -1.47
C PRO A 123 19.21 -19.36 -0.68
N LEU A 124 19.00 -20.64 -0.36
CA LEU A 124 20.00 -21.45 0.33
C LEU A 124 21.20 -21.81 -0.57
N LEU A 125 20.97 -21.92 -1.88
CA LEU A 125 22.03 -22.07 -2.88
C LEU A 125 22.63 -20.72 -3.29
N ILE A 126 21.80 -19.69 -3.46
CA ILE A 126 22.24 -18.35 -3.90
C ILE A 126 23.05 -17.65 -2.81
N GLY A 127 22.69 -17.78 -1.53
CA GLY A 127 23.40 -17.12 -0.42
C GLY A 127 24.91 -17.42 -0.40
N PRO A 128 25.32 -18.71 -0.35
CA PRO A 128 26.74 -19.08 -0.40
C PRO A 128 27.41 -18.67 -1.71
N LEU A 129 26.70 -18.75 -2.84
CA LEU A 129 27.25 -18.38 -4.15
C LEU A 129 27.54 -16.88 -4.22
N LEU A 130 26.65 -16.04 -3.69
CA LEU A 130 26.88 -14.60 -3.53
C LEU A 130 28.04 -14.31 -2.58
N ALA A 131 28.15 -15.03 -1.46
CA ALA A 131 29.27 -14.86 -0.53
C ALA A 131 30.62 -15.16 -1.19
N VAL A 132 30.73 -16.26 -1.94
CA VAL A 132 31.95 -16.61 -2.68
C VAL A 132 32.26 -15.56 -3.75
N LEU A 133 31.25 -15.12 -4.50
CA LEU A 133 31.42 -14.11 -5.54
C LEU A 133 31.89 -12.77 -4.96
N ASP A 134 31.32 -12.33 -3.84
CA ASP A 134 31.73 -11.10 -3.14
C ASP A 134 33.18 -11.18 -2.62
N ILE A 135 33.59 -12.34 -2.08
CA ILE A 135 34.99 -12.57 -1.65
C ILE A 135 35.93 -12.44 -2.85
N VAL A 136 35.62 -13.11 -3.96
CA VAL A 136 36.43 -13.04 -5.19
C VAL A 136 36.50 -11.60 -5.69
N LEU A 137 35.38 -10.88 -5.73
CA LEU A 137 35.32 -9.50 -6.19
C LEU A 137 36.15 -8.56 -5.29
N THR A 138 36.11 -8.78 -3.98
CA THR A 138 36.90 -8.04 -2.99
C THR A 138 38.40 -8.25 -3.21
N VAL A 139 38.82 -9.52 -3.37
CA VAL A 139 40.22 -9.89 -3.63
C VAL A 139 40.71 -9.28 -4.94
N VAL A 140 39.94 -9.40 -6.03
CA VAL A 140 40.27 -8.81 -7.32
C VAL A 140 40.40 -7.29 -7.20
N THR A 141 39.44 -6.63 -6.54
CA THR A 141 39.45 -5.17 -6.37
C THR A 141 40.69 -4.70 -5.60
N LEU A 142 41.09 -5.43 -4.55
CA LEU A 142 42.31 -5.15 -3.80
C LEU A 142 43.57 -5.29 -4.65
N HIS A 143 43.65 -6.32 -5.51
CA HIS A 143 44.81 -6.52 -6.38
C HIS A 143 44.87 -5.51 -7.54
N THR A 144 43.73 -5.08 -8.07
CA THR A 144 43.67 -4.15 -9.22
C THR A 144 43.73 -2.68 -8.83
N ASN A 145 43.63 -2.35 -7.54
CA ASN A 145 43.69 -0.98 -7.04
C ASN A 145 44.93 -0.75 -6.14
N PRO A 146 46.16 -0.91 -6.68
CA PRO A 146 47.36 -0.63 -5.90
C PRO A 146 47.40 0.85 -5.49
N PRO A 147 47.94 1.17 -4.30
CA PRO A 147 48.03 2.55 -3.81
C PRO A 147 49.14 3.30 -4.56
N VAL A 148 48.84 3.82 -5.75
CA VAL A 148 49.79 4.55 -6.60
C VAL A 148 49.38 6.02 -6.78
N GLY A 149 49.31 6.78 -5.69
CA GLY A 149 49.33 8.25 -5.71
C GLY A 149 48.27 9.00 -6.54
N HIS A 150 47.30 8.31 -7.14
CA HIS A 150 46.27 8.93 -7.97
C HIS A 150 45.05 9.33 -7.14
N LYS A 151 44.38 10.41 -7.55
CA LYS A 151 43.23 11.04 -6.86
C LYS A 151 41.97 10.17 -6.75
N HIS A 152 42.01 8.93 -7.25
CA HIS A 152 40.86 8.01 -7.32
C HIS A 152 41.10 6.66 -6.61
N HIS A 153 42.15 6.54 -5.79
CA HIS A 153 42.34 5.33 -4.98
C HIS A 153 41.26 5.25 -3.91
N ALA A 154 40.54 4.13 -3.92
CA ALA A 154 39.70 3.77 -2.80
C ALA A 154 40.61 3.28 -1.68
N ASP A 155 40.34 3.74 -0.46
CA ASP A 155 41.04 3.26 0.73
C ASP A 155 40.85 1.73 0.84
N PRO A 156 41.92 0.93 0.97
CA PRO A 156 41.81 -0.53 1.14
C PRO A 156 40.88 -0.93 2.29
N GLY A 157 40.86 -0.13 3.36
CA GLY A 157 39.94 -0.31 4.47
C GLY A 157 38.47 -0.25 4.04
N SER A 158 38.11 0.72 3.19
CA SER A 158 36.76 0.83 2.63
C SER A 158 36.37 -0.37 1.73
N ILE A 159 37.29 -0.88 0.91
CA ILE A 159 37.07 -2.06 0.06
C ILE A 159 36.81 -3.30 0.93
N LEU A 160 37.65 -3.49 1.95
CA LEU A 160 37.56 -4.64 2.85
C LEU A 160 36.32 -4.57 3.75
N ALA A 161 35.97 -3.38 4.25
CA ALA A 161 34.74 -3.15 5.00
C ALA A 161 33.48 -3.43 4.15
N LEU A 162 33.49 -3.03 2.88
CA LEU A 162 32.40 -3.32 1.94
C LEU A 162 32.27 -4.83 1.69
N GLY A 163 33.39 -5.52 1.44
CA GLY A 163 33.41 -6.97 1.23
C GLY A 163 32.98 -7.78 2.46
N ILE A 164 33.42 -7.39 3.67
CA ILE A 164 32.94 -8.02 4.91
C ILE A 164 31.46 -7.74 5.11
N GLY A 165 31.01 -6.50 4.91
CA GLY A 165 29.61 -6.12 5.03
C GLY A 165 28.72 -6.94 4.09
N SER A 166 29.16 -7.14 2.85
CA SER A 166 28.43 -7.92 1.86
C SER A 166 28.38 -9.41 2.22
N ALA A 167 29.50 -9.98 2.71
CA ALA A 167 29.54 -11.36 3.20
C ALA A 167 28.60 -11.59 4.39
N VAL A 168 28.49 -10.63 5.32
CA VAL A 168 27.52 -10.67 6.43
C VAL A 168 26.09 -10.65 5.90
N VAL A 169 25.78 -9.83 4.89
CA VAL A 169 24.45 -9.81 4.27
C VAL A 169 24.16 -11.14 3.55
N ALA A 170 25.13 -11.73 2.87
CA ALA A 170 24.98 -13.06 2.25
C ALA A 170 24.69 -14.14 3.30
N LEU A 171 25.35 -14.09 4.47
CA LEU A 171 25.03 -14.98 5.60
C LEU A 171 23.61 -14.72 6.12
N LEU A 172 23.16 -13.46 6.21
CA LEU A 172 21.79 -13.13 6.57
C LEU A 172 20.77 -13.71 5.60
N VAL A 173 21.05 -13.80 4.29
CA VAL A 173 20.19 -14.49 3.32
C VAL A 173 20.05 -15.98 3.67
N VAL A 174 21.16 -16.63 4.03
CA VAL A 174 21.13 -18.05 4.44
C VAL A 174 20.31 -18.22 5.71
N VAL A 175 20.56 -17.41 6.75
CA VAL A 175 19.79 -17.43 7.99
C VAL A 175 18.30 -17.15 7.73
N ALA A 176 17.99 -16.23 6.81
CA ALA A 176 16.62 -15.93 6.41
C ALA A 176 15.96 -17.11 5.70
N ALA A 177 16.69 -17.83 4.84
CA ALA A 177 16.21 -19.06 4.21
C ALA A 177 15.97 -20.17 5.24
N LEU A 178 16.79 -20.26 6.30
CA LEU A 178 16.60 -21.20 7.40
C LEU A 178 15.40 -20.85 8.30
N SER A 179 15.14 -19.56 8.53
CA SER A 179 13.99 -19.06 9.30
C SER A 179 12.64 -19.40 8.65
N ARG A 180 12.65 -19.75 7.36
CA ARG A 180 11.47 -20.02 6.52
C ARG A 180 10.51 -18.85 6.39
N ARG A 181 10.80 -17.66 6.94
CA ARG A 181 9.90 -16.50 6.89
C ARG A 181 10.04 -15.75 5.57
N ARG A 182 9.00 -15.76 4.75
CA ARG A 182 9.05 -15.21 3.38
C ARG A 182 9.45 -13.75 3.30
N SER A 183 8.85 -12.90 4.12
CA SER A 183 9.16 -11.46 4.12
C SER A 183 10.62 -11.19 4.48
N PHE A 184 11.18 -11.98 5.40
CA PHE A 184 12.56 -11.83 5.84
C PHE A 184 13.54 -12.27 4.75
N THR A 185 13.25 -13.34 4.01
CA THR A 185 14.07 -13.77 2.86
C THR A 185 14.05 -12.75 1.72
N ILE A 186 12.87 -12.22 1.36
CA ILE A 186 12.75 -11.19 0.33
C ILE A 186 13.53 -9.93 0.74
N PHE A 187 13.39 -9.50 2.00
CA PHE A 187 14.12 -8.36 2.52
C PHE A 187 15.64 -8.61 2.45
N ALA A 188 16.12 -9.75 2.95
CA ALA A 188 17.54 -10.09 2.90
C ALA A 188 18.08 -10.10 1.45
N LEU A 189 17.34 -10.67 0.49
CA LEU A 189 17.73 -10.67 -0.92
C LEU A 189 17.73 -9.28 -1.56
N LEU A 190 16.90 -8.35 -1.09
CA LEU A 190 16.87 -6.99 -1.63
C LEU A 190 18.12 -6.20 -1.26
N PHE A 191 18.66 -6.46 -0.06
CA PHE A 191 19.93 -5.89 0.42
C PHE A 191 21.14 -6.72 -0.01
N ALA A 192 20.94 -7.99 -0.35
CA ALA A 192 21.98 -8.83 -0.92
C ALA A 192 22.43 -8.23 -2.26
N GLY A 193 23.73 -7.96 -2.34
CA GLY A 193 24.36 -7.35 -3.51
C GLY A 193 24.71 -5.87 -3.35
N TYR A 194 24.28 -5.20 -2.27
CA TYR A 194 24.67 -3.79 -2.07
C TYR A 194 26.20 -3.60 -1.97
N GLY A 195 26.94 -4.62 -1.52
CA GLY A 195 28.40 -4.56 -1.45
C GLY A 195 29.15 -5.06 -2.69
N GLY A 196 28.56 -5.91 -3.54
CA GLY A 196 29.20 -6.40 -4.77
C GLY A 196 28.79 -5.64 -6.04
N GLY A 197 28.00 -4.58 -5.89
CA GLY A 197 27.52 -3.75 -7.00
C GLY A 197 26.48 -4.43 -7.87
N LEU A 198 26.32 -3.93 -9.11
CA LEU A 198 25.28 -4.40 -10.03
C LEU A 198 25.39 -5.89 -10.37
N VAL A 199 26.61 -6.45 -10.37
CA VAL A 199 26.86 -7.85 -10.72
C VAL A 199 26.19 -8.80 -9.73
N THR A 200 26.22 -8.47 -8.44
CA THR A 200 25.60 -9.32 -7.41
C THR A 200 24.18 -8.87 -7.05
N MET A 201 23.86 -7.58 -7.21
CA MET A 201 22.49 -7.06 -7.04
C MET A 201 21.49 -7.67 -8.00
N VAL A 202 21.79 -7.68 -9.31
CA VAL A 202 20.78 -8.03 -10.33
C VAL A 202 20.24 -9.46 -10.14
N PRO A 203 21.08 -10.49 -9.96
CA PRO A 203 20.59 -11.84 -9.68
C PRO A 203 19.76 -11.92 -8.38
N ALA A 204 20.20 -11.25 -7.32
CA ALA A 204 19.50 -11.23 -6.04
C ALA A 204 18.11 -10.58 -6.16
N TRP A 205 18.03 -9.46 -6.89
CA TRP A 205 16.79 -8.74 -7.15
C TRP A 205 15.82 -9.50 -8.05
N VAL A 206 16.32 -10.22 -9.04
CA VAL A 206 15.48 -11.10 -9.88
C VAL A 206 14.79 -12.15 -9.01
N VAL A 207 15.53 -12.77 -8.08
CA VAL A 207 14.97 -13.78 -7.16
C VAL A 207 14.01 -13.16 -6.16
N ALA A 208 14.36 -12.00 -5.58
CA ALA A 208 13.49 -11.25 -4.67
C ALA A 208 12.18 -10.85 -5.36
N GLY A 209 12.27 -10.30 -6.58
CA GLY A 209 11.15 -9.90 -7.40
C GLY A 209 10.26 -11.08 -7.78
N TRP A 210 10.85 -12.22 -8.13
CA TRP A 210 10.11 -13.46 -8.40
C TRP A 210 9.31 -13.93 -7.18
N LEU A 211 9.94 -13.98 -5.99
CA LEU A 211 9.26 -14.32 -4.74
C LEU A 211 8.15 -13.32 -4.40
N PHE A 212 8.38 -12.03 -4.66
CA PHE A 212 7.41 -10.97 -4.43
C PHE A 212 6.20 -11.05 -5.35
N ILE A 213 6.40 -11.33 -6.65
CA ILE A 213 5.31 -11.58 -7.61
C ILE A 213 4.47 -12.77 -7.14
N ARG A 214 5.11 -13.85 -6.71
CA ARG A 214 4.41 -15.04 -6.20
C ARG A 214 3.57 -14.73 -4.96
N PHE A 215 4.13 -13.98 -4.02
CA PHE A 215 3.41 -13.50 -2.84
C PHE A 215 2.20 -12.62 -3.20
N ASN A 216 2.36 -11.68 -4.13
CA ASN A 216 1.26 -10.84 -4.60
C ASN A 216 0.14 -11.66 -5.27
N ARG A 217 0.48 -12.72 -6.01
CA ARG A 217 -0.53 -13.64 -6.57
C ARG A 217 -1.34 -14.32 -5.48
N MET A 218 -0.68 -14.86 -4.45
CA MET A 218 -1.37 -15.46 -3.31
C MET A 218 -2.28 -14.45 -2.60
N GLN A 219 -1.80 -13.21 -2.39
CA GLN A 219 -2.62 -12.14 -1.83
C GLN A 219 -3.87 -11.85 -2.66
N LYS A 220 -3.73 -11.75 -4.00
CA LYS A 220 -4.86 -11.52 -4.89
C LYS A 220 -5.91 -12.64 -4.78
N VAL A 221 -5.48 -13.91 -4.71
CA VAL A 221 -6.37 -15.05 -4.55
C VAL A 221 -7.08 -15.02 -3.19
N VAL A 222 -6.35 -14.72 -2.11
CA VAL A 222 -6.95 -14.55 -0.78
C VAL A 222 -7.97 -13.43 -0.79
N VAL A 223 -7.62 -12.26 -1.33
CA VAL A 223 -8.50 -11.08 -1.46
C VAL A 223 -9.74 -11.43 -2.28
N ALA A 224 -9.61 -12.12 -3.41
CA ALA A 224 -10.75 -12.54 -4.22
C ALA A 224 -11.72 -13.45 -3.43
N ARG A 225 -11.20 -14.35 -2.60
CA ARG A 225 -12.01 -15.30 -1.82
C ARG A 225 -12.60 -14.73 -0.54
N THR A 226 -11.92 -13.79 0.11
CA THR A 226 -12.42 -13.12 1.31
C THR A 226 -13.25 -11.88 1.00
N GLY A 227 -13.50 -11.58 -0.28
CA GLY A 227 -14.26 -10.40 -0.73
C GLY A 227 -13.47 -9.08 -0.68
N GLY A 228 -12.17 -9.16 -0.43
CA GLY A 228 -11.26 -8.03 -0.42
C GLY A 228 -11.52 -6.98 0.67
N PRO A 229 -10.73 -5.90 0.69
CA PRO A 229 -10.85 -4.86 1.72
C PRO A 229 -12.21 -4.13 1.65
N ALA A 230 -12.86 -4.12 0.48
CA ALA A 230 -14.20 -3.56 0.31
C ALA A 230 -15.27 -4.42 1.02
N ALA A 231 -15.30 -5.74 0.83
CA ALA A 231 -16.24 -6.59 1.56
C ALA A 231 -15.92 -6.66 3.05
N ALA A 232 -14.64 -6.63 3.44
CA ALA A 232 -14.24 -6.56 4.85
C ALA A 232 -14.72 -5.24 5.50
N ARG A 233 -14.61 -4.10 4.80
CA ARG A 233 -15.17 -2.82 5.24
C ARG A 233 -16.69 -2.83 5.30
N GLN A 234 -17.36 -3.44 4.32
CA GLN A 234 -18.82 -3.58 4.33
C GLN A 234 -19.30 -4.50 5.45
N ALA A 235 -18.61 -5.60 5.74
CA ALA A 235 -18.91 -6.48 6.86
C ALA A 235 -18.68 -5.79 8.20
N ALA A 236 -17.59 -5.02 8.34
CA ALA A 236 -17.34 -4.20 9.52
C ALA A 236 -18.37 -3.07 9.69
N ALA A 237 -18.78 -2.44 8.59
CA ALA A 237 -19.84 -1.43 8.57
C ALA A 237 -21.21 -2.04 8.94
N LYS A 238 -21.55 -3.22 8.43
CA LYS A 238 -22.77 -3.96 8.84
C LYS A 238 -22.76 -4.30 10.33
N ARG A 239 -21.67 -4.85 10.86
CA ARG A 239 -21.55 -5.11 12.31
C ARG A 239 -21.67 -3.84 13.15
N ARG A 240 -21.13 -2.72 12.66
CA ARG A 240 -21.24 -1.43 13.33
C ARG A 240 -22.68 -0.91 13.27
N ALA A 241 -23.36 -1.05 12.14
CA ALA A 241 -24.76 -0.69 11.98
C ALA A 241 -25.68 -1.54 12.87
N GLU A 242 -25.48 -2.86 12.93
CA GLU A 242 -26.21 -3.77 13.84
C GLU A 242 -25.99 -3.42 15.31
N ARG A 243 -24.76 -3.04 15.69
CA ARG A 243 -24.46 -2.60 17.06
C ARG A 243 -25.01 -1.21 17.38
N SER A 244 -25.25 -0.39 16.36
CA SER A 244 -25.84 0.95 16.48
C SER A 244 -27.36 0.94 16.43
N GLN A 245 -27.98 -0.17 16.00
CA GLN A 245 -29.42 -0.31 16.12
C GLN A 245 -29.78 -0.37 17.61
N PRO A 246 -30.63 0.56 18.09
CA PRO A 246 -31.08 0.52 19.47
C PRO A 246 -31.82 -0.81 19.64
N ARG A 247 -31.26 -1.69 20.49
CA ARG A 247 -31.96 -2.91 20.93
C ARG A 247 -33.40 -2.50 21.26
N PRO A 248 -34.42 -3.06 20.60
CA PRO A 248 -35.80 -2.78 20.98
C PRO A 248 -35.90 -3.13 22.46
N ARG A 249 -36.19 -2.13 23.28
CA ARG A 249 -36.42 -2.29 24.72
C ARG A 249 -37.67 -3.14 24.89
N LEU A 250 -37.50 -4.45 24.76
CA LEU A 250 -38.50 -5.42 25.13
C LEU A 250 -38.70 -5.30 26.64
N GLY A 251 -39.80 -4.64 27.00
CA GLY A 251 -40.46 -4.82 28.28
C GLY A 251 -39.78 -4.20 29.49
N ARG A 252 -39.42 -2.90 29.46
CA ARG A 252 -39.41 -2.15 30.71
C ARG A 252 -40.85 -1.75 31.01
N LYS A 253 -41.56 -2.59 31.76
CA LYS A 253 -42.87 -2.26 32.36
C LYS A 253 -42.81 -0.83 32.88
N GLU A 254 -43.62 0.01 32.27
CA GLU A 254 -43.93 1.36 32.71
C GLU A 254 -44.51 1.24 34.13
N LYS A 255 -43.67 1.42 35.15
CA LYS A 255 -44.16 1.80 36.48
C LYS A 255 -44.51 3.28 36.36
N THR A 256 -45.81 3.55 36.38
CA THR A 256 -46.41 4.86 36.59
C THR A 256 -45.62 5.62 37.67
N PRO A 257 -45.06 6.81 37.38
CA PRO A 257 -44.43 7.61 38.42
C PRO A 257 -45.50 8.12 39.38
N GLU A 258 -45.42 7.65 40.62
CA GLU A 258 -46.17 8.15 41.77
C GLU A 258 -45.77 9.61 42.04
N PRO A 259 -46.72 10.56 42.21
CA PRO A 259 -46.41 11.96 42.46
C PRO A 259 -45.71 12.11 43.82
N THR A 260 -44.42 12.40 43.79
CA THR A 260 -43.65 12.69 45.00
C THR A 260 -44.05 14.06 45.52
N GLY A 261 -44.70 14.10 46.69
CA GLY A 261 -45.01 15.33 47.40
C GLY A 261 -43.75 16.12 47.82
N PRO A 262 -43.91 17.38 48.24
CA PRO A 262 -42.79 18.28 48.53
C PRO A 262 -41.93 17.75 49.68
N ALA A 263 -40.66 17.48 49.37
CA ALA A 263 -39.66 17.01 50.31
C ALA A 263 -39.41 18.05 51.42
N ALA A 264 -39.47 17.57 52.67
CA ALA A 264 -39.28 18.35 53.87
C ALA A 264 -37.88 18.97 53.94
N ASN A 265 -37.89 20.28 54.14
CA ASN A 265 -36.76 21.18 54.25
C ASN A 265 -35.85 20.78 55.43
N LYS A 266 -34.60 20.37 55.16
CA LYS A 266 -33.59 20.15 56.21
C LYS A 266 -33.15 21.49 56.76
N ARG A 267 -33.80 21.92 57.86
CA ARG A 267 -33.36 23.03 58.69
C ARG A 267 -31.91 22.80 59.15
N TYR A 268 -31.08 23.77 58.79
CA TYR A 268 -29.71 23.97 59.22
C TYR A 268 -29.67 24.22 60.74
N THR A 269 -29.00 23.36 61.49
CA THR A 269 -28.60 23.60 62.88
C THR A 269 -27.12 23.97 62.89
N PRO A 270 -26.74 25.21 63.23
CA PRO A 270 -25.33 25.58 63.35
C PRO A 270 -24.69 24.96 64.60
N PRO A 271 -23.40 24.61 64.55
CA PRO A 271 -22.67 24.03 65.68
C PRO A 271 -22.39 25.11 66.75
N LYS A 272 -22.59 24.76 68.03
CA LYS A 272 -22.07 25.56 69.14
C LYS A 272 -20.79 24.90 69.67
N ALA A 273 -19.75 25.72 69.78
CA ALA A 273 -18.60 25.51 70.66
C ALA A 273 -19.02 25.75 72.12
#